data_AF-A0A017SFZ1-F1
#
_entry.id   AF-A0A017SFZ1-F1
#
_cell.length_a   1.000
_cell.length_b   1.000
_cell.length_c   1.000
_cell.angle_alpha   90.00
_cell.angle_beta   90.00
_cell.angle_gamma   90.00
#
_symmetry.space_group_name_H-M   'P 1'
#
loop_
_entity.id
_entity.type
_entity.pdbx_description
1 polymer ?
#
loop_
_entity_poly.entity_id
_entity_poly.type
_entity_poly.pdbx_seq_one_letter_code
_entity_poly.pdbx_strand_id
1 'polypeptide(L)'
;MICVTMVWCGLCDCSFGSQEALSQHLRDSPTHPQLPKTPLNRFFQSFDGFIFDPNIPSNESYSSFQRFYSWRKGDKDSAQAWDQYQEALTQEFKLWFGAEDNIAAWHSLCRAVRIKPLPRSCLECGRARNTYKYCWPD
;
A
#
# COMPACT_ATOMS: atom_id res chain seq x y z
N MET A 1 22.29 -37.72 1.56
CA MET A 1 21.07 -36.91 1.63
C MET A 1 21.45 -35.48 1.30
N ILE A 2 21.09 -34.99 0.11
CA ILE A 2 21.29 -33.59 -0.25
C ILE A 2 20.10 -32.84 0.33
N CYS A 3 20.31 -32.00 1.35
CA CYS A 3 19.29 -31.07 1.81
C CYS A 3 19.13 -30.00 0.74
N VAL A 4 18.20 -30.21 -0.20
CA VAL A 4 17.78 -29.15 -1.12
C VAL A 4 16.93 -28.19 -0.28
N THR A 5 17.43 -26.98 -0.06
CA THR A 5 16.66 -25.92 0.59
C THR A 5 15.50 -25.56 -0.32
N MET A 6 14.31 -26.09 -0.03
CA MET A 6 13.08 -25.72 -0.75
C MET A 6 12.65 -24.32 -0.34
N VAL A 7 12.41 -23.46 -1.32
CA VAL A 7 11.92 -22.10 -1.12
C VAL A 7 10.47 -22.01 -1.58
N TRP A 8 9.62 -21.36 -0.80
CA TRP A 8 8.16 -21.41 -0.97
C TRP A 8 7.63 -20.06 -1.41
N CYS A 9 6.66 -20.06 -2.31
CA CYS A 9 5.93 -18.87 -2.73
C CYS A 9 4.79 -18.60 -1.74
N GLY A 10 4.90 -17.53 -0.96
CA GLY A 10 3.86 -17.15 0.01
C GLY A 10 2.53 -16.66 -0.59
N LEU A 11 2.44 -16.55 -1.93
CA LEU A 11 1.21 -16.16 -2.63
C LEU A 11 0.37 -17.37 -3.07
N CYS A 12 0.98 -18.55 -3.25
CA CYS A 12 0.30 -19.73 -3.79
C CYS A 12 0.83 -21.07 -3.24
N ASP A 13 1.59 -21.04 -2.15
CA ASP A 13 2.17 -22.20 -1.43
C ASP A 13 2.91 -23.21 -2.32
N CYS A 14 3.42 -22.77 -3.47
CA CYS A 14 4.24 -23.61 -4.35
C CYS A 14 5.70 -23.63 -3.87
N SER A 15 6.32 -24.82 -3.85
CA SER A 15 7.73 -24.99 -3.47
C SER A 15 8.62 -25.10 -4.70
N PHE A 16 9.81 -24.51 -4.59
CA PHE A 16 10.80 -24.43 -5.65
C PHE A 16 12.15 -24.94 -5.15
N GLY A 17 12.91 -25.57 -6.04
CA GLY A 17 14.22 -26.14 -5.73
C GLY A 17 15.35 -25.11 -5.55
N SER A 18 15.10 -23.83 -5.84
CA SER A 18 16.06 -22.74 -5.64
C SER A 18 15.37 -21.37 -5.55
N GLN A 19 16.11 -20.35 -5.10
CA GLN A 19 15.66 -18.97 -5.03
C GLN A 19 15.42 -18.37 -6.43
N GLU A 20 16.23 -18.76 -7.41
CA GLU A 20 16.11 -18.32 -8.80
C GLU A 20 14.82 -18.83 -9.43
N ALA A 21 14.46 -20.09 -9.15
CA ALA A 21 13.23 -20.70 -9.62
C ALA A 21 11.99 -20.03 -9.01
N LEU A 22 12.04 -19.69 -7.71
CA LEU A 22 11.01 -18.86 -7.07
C LEU A 22 10.94 -17.47 -7.69
N SER A 23 12.08 -16.82 -7.92
CA SER A 23 12.13 -15.48 -8.53
C SER A 23 11.56 -15.48 -9.96
N GLN A 24 11.84 -16.54 -10.73
CA GLN A 24 11.27 -16.71 -12.06
C GLN A 24 9.77 -16.96 -12.01
N HIS A 25 9.32 -17.80 -11.09
CA HIS A 25 7.90 -18.03 -10.84
C HIS A 25 7.14 -16.74 -10.49
N LEU A 26 7.70 -15.89 -9.62
CA LEU A 26 7.09 -14.61 -9.25
C LEU A 26 6.99 -13.62 -10.43
N ARG A 27 7.91 -13.69 -11.39
CA ARG A 27 7.89 -12.84 -12.60
C ARG A 27 6.93 -13.33 -13.67
N ASP A 28 6.93 -14.63 -13.92
CA ASP A 28 6.34 -15.21 -15.14
C ASP A 28 4.97 -15.87 -14.89
N SER A 29 4.59 -16.10 -13.63
CA SER A 29 3.32 -16.76 -13.31
C SER A 29 2.12 -15.84 -13.52
N PRO A 30 1.15 -16.22 -14.38
CA PRO A 30 -0.13 -15.50 -14.51
C PRO A 30 -1.07 -15.77 -13.33
N THR A 31 -0.71 -16.71 -12.46
CA THR A 31 -1.51 -17.15 -11.31
C THR A 31 -1.48 -16.11 -10.19
N HIS A 32 -0.45 -15.27 -10.15
CA HIS A 32 -0.43 -14.08 -9.31
C HIS A 32 -1.18 -12.97 -10.05
N PRO A 33 -2.25 -12.39 -9.48
CA PRO A 33 -2.86 -11.21 -10.07
C PRO A 33 -1.75 -10.20 -10.30
N GLN A 34 -1.55 -9.77 -11.54
CA GLN A 34 -0.69 -8.63 -11.84
C GLN A 34 -1.28 -7.47 -11.06
N LEU A 35 -0.69 -7.19 -9.90
CA LEU A 35 -1.09 -6.11 -9.04
C LEU A 35 -1.13 -4.85 -9.91
N PRO A 36 -2.23 -4.08 -9.87
CA PRO A 36 -2.28 -2.85 -10.65
C PRO A 36 -1.04 -2.04 -10.30
N LYS A 37 -0.31 -1.54 -11.30
CA LYS A 37 0.97 -0.83 -11.11
C LYS A 37 0.73 0.58 -10.57
N THR A 38 -0.02 0.69 -9.50
CA THR A 38 -0.30 1.93 -8.81
C THR A 38 0.94 2.38 -8.02
N PRO A 39 1.08 3.68 -7.75
CA PRO A 39 2.18 4.20 -6.93
C PRO A 39 2.36 3.47 -5.59
N LEU A 40 1.26 3.18 -4.89
CA LEU A 40 1.32 2.49 -3.59
C LEU A 40 1.80 1.04 -3.73
N ASN A 41 1.32 0.32 -4.75
CA ASN A 41 1.77 -1.06 -5.00
C ASN A 41 3.26 -1.10 -5.35
N ARG A 42 3.74 -0.14 -6.15
CA ARG A 42 5.16 -0.01 -6.49
C ARG A 42 6.03 0.24 -5.27
N PHE A 43 5.57 1.06 -4.33
CA PHE A 43 6.28 1.31 -3.07
C PHE A 43 6.51 -0.01 -2.32
N PHE A 44 5.46 -0.78 -2.03
CA PHE A 44 5.61 -2.03 -1.28
C PHE A 44 6.39 -3.11 -2.04
N GLN A 45 6.26 -3.16 -3.37
CA GLN A 45 7.02 -4.09 -4.23
C GLN A 45 8.50 -3.74 -4.37
N SER A 46 8.92 -2.52 -3.99
CA SER A 46 10.34 -2.12 -4.08
C SER A 46 11.22 -2.73 -2.98
N PHE A 47 10.61 -3.40 -2.00
CA PHE A 47 11.30 -3.98 -0.86
C PHE A 47 11.41 -5.49 -0.98
N ASP A 48 12.64 -5.99 -1.07
CA ASP A 48 12.91 -7.42 -1.16
C ASP A 48 12.44 -8.18 0.08
N GLY A 49 11.77 -9.31 -0.13
CA GLY A 49 11.31 -10.21 0.94
C GLY A 49 10.03 -9.79 1.65
N PHE A 50 9.52 -8.57 1.45
CA PHE A 50 8.22 -8.17 1.98
C PHE A 50 7.09 -8.71 1.08
N ILE A 51 6.21 -9.52 1.64
CA ILE A 51 5.04 -10.06 0.93
C ILE A 51 3.90 -9.05 1.06
N PHE A 52 3.64 -8.30 -0.02
CA PHE A 52 2.57 -7.32 -0.08
C PHE A 52 1.22 -7.98 -0.43
N ASP A 53 0.22 -7.79 0.43
CA ASP A 53 -1.17 -8.15 0.18
C ASP A 53 -1.98 -6.90 -0.24
N PRO A 54 -2.51 -6.85 -1.47
CA PRO A 54 -3.32 -5.71 -1.94
C PRO A 54 -4.74 -5.68 -1.37
N ASN A 55 -5.19 -6.74 -0.71
CA ASN A 55 -6.58 -6.87 -0.27
C ASN A 55 -6.79 -6.28 1.13
N ILE A 56 -5.71 -5.95 1.84
CA ILE A 56 -5.78 -5.29 3.14
C ILE A 56 -5.67 -3.75 3.00
N PRO A 57 -6.25 -2.98 3.92
CA PRO A 57 -6.14 -1.53 3.92
C PRO A 57 -4.68 -1.05 3.94
N SER A 58 -4.40 0.06 3.25
CA SER A 58 -3.03 0.60 3.10
C SER A 58 -2.31 0.84 4.44
N ASN A 59 -3.04 1.21 5.50
CA ASN A 59 -2.49 1.40 6.85
C ASN A 59 -2.10 0.07 7.52
N GLU A 60 -2.82 -1.01 7.22
CA GLU A 60 -2.48 -2.35 7.70
C GLU A 60 -1.27 -2.91 6.94
N SER A 61 -1.20 -2.70 5.62
CA SER A 61 -0.01 -3.04 4.82
C SER A 61 1.24 -2.36 5.39
N TYR A 62 1.15 -1.06 5.73
CA TYR A 62 2.27 -0.32 6.31
C TYR A 62 2.64 -0.81 7.72
N SER A 63 1.66 -1.20 8.53
CA SER A 63 1.91 -1.77 9.86
C SER A 63 2.66 -3.12 9.76
N SER A 64 2.26 -3.98 8.82
CA SER A 64 2.96 -5.25 8.53
C SER A 64 4.38 -4.99 8.01
N PHE A 65 4.55 -3.98 7.16
CA PHE A 65 5.85 -3.54 6.66
C PHE A 65 6.80 -3.09 7.78
N GLN A 66 6.31 -2.28 8.73
CA GLN A 66 7.11 -1.86 9.89
C GLN A 66 7.53 -3.05 10.78
N ARG A 67 6.65 -4.04 10.96
CA ARG A 67 6.96 -5.26 11.72
C ARG A 67 8.03 -6.10 11.04
N PHE A 68 7.98 -6.21 9.71
CA PHE A 68 8.95 -6.98 8.92
C PHE A 68 10.38 -6.46 9.11
N TYR A 69 10.57 -5.14 9.06
CA TYR A 69 11.90 -4.53 9.21
C TYR A 69 12.36 -4.35 10.67
N SER A 70 11.45 -4.47 11.65
CA SER A 70 11.77 -4.33 13.08
C SER A 70 12.56 -3.06 13.43
N TRP A 71 12.24 -1.94 12.76
CA TRP A 71 12.96 -0.68 12.95
C TRP A 71 12.83 -0.11 14.36
N ARG A 72 13.91 0.51 14.84
CA ARG A 72 13.92 1.23 16.12
C ARG A 72 13.38 2.65 15.93
N LYS A 73 12.90 3.25 17.02
CA LYS A 73 12.50 4.66 17.04
C LYS A 73 13.71 5.54 16.69
N GLY A 74 13.56 6.39 15.68
CA GLY A 74 14.63 7.28 15.19
C GLY A 74 15.54 6.66 14.14
N ASP A 75 15.21 5.47 13.63
CA ASP A 75 15.91 4.87 12.50
C ASP A 75 15.70 5.72 11.23
N LYS A 76 16.79 6.03 10.53
CA LYS A 76 16.75 6.86 9.32
C LYS A 76 16.07 6.14 8.17
N ASP A 77 16.24 4.81 8.08
CA ASP A 77 15.61 4.00 7.03
C ASP A 77 14.10 3.97 7.25
N SER A 78 13.66 3.94 8.52
CA SER A 78 12.24 4.06 8.85
C SER A 78 11.66 5.41 8.48
N ALA A 79 12.38 6.51 8.72
CA ALA A 79 11.93 7.85 8.35
C ALA A 79 11.83 7.99 6.84
N GLN A 80 12.85 7.54 6.11
CA GLN A 80 12.85 7.56 4.65
C GLN A 80 11.71 6.72 4.06
N ALA A 81 11.46 5.53 4.58
CA ALA A 81 10.37 4.68 4.12
C ALA A 81 8.99 5.28 4.45
N TRP A 82 8.85 6.02 5.55
CA TRP A 82 7.64 6.78 5.85
C TRP A 82 7.39 7.89 4.82
N ASP A 83 8.42 8.66 4.49
CA ASP A 83 8.31 9.74 3.49
C ASP A 83 7.92 9.17 2.11
N GLN A 84 8.57 8.08 1.69
CA GLN A 84 8.24 7.39 0.44
C GLN A 84 6.81 6.83 0.43
N TYR A 85 6.34 6.29 1.55
CA TYR A 85 4.97 5.82 1.69
C TYR A 85 3.94 6.96 1.58
N GLN A 86 4.19 8.11 2.24
CA GLN A 86 3.33 9.29 2.14
C GLN A 86 3.30 9.85 0.71
N GLU A 87 4.43 9.86 0.01
CA GLU A 87 4.50 10.26 -1.40
C GLU A 87 3.70 9.29 -2.29
N ALA A 88 3.85 7.97 -2.08
CA ALA A 88 3.09 6.98 -2.82
C ALA A 88 1.58 7.13 -2.61
N LEU A 89 1.12 7.39 -1.37
CA LEU A 89 -0.28 7.70 -1.07
C LEU A 89 -0.75 8.97 -1.77
N THR A 90 0.09 10.00 -1.86
CA THR A 90 -0.22 11.25 -2.55
C THR A 90 -0.38 11.02 -4.05
N GLN A 91 0.51 10.22 -4.64
CA GLN A 91 0.42 9.85 -6.06
C GLN A 91 -0.79 8.96 -6.34
N GLU A 92 -1.11 8.03 -5.43
CA GLU A 92 -2.32 7.19 -5.50
C GLU A 92 -3.57 8.08 -5.49
N PHE A 93 -3.64 9.05 -4.58
CA PHE A 93 -4.74 10.00 -4.52
C PHE A 93 -4.87 10.79 -5.83
N LYS A 94 -3.75 11.30 -6.36
CA LYS A 94 -3.70 12.02 -7.65
C LYS A 94 -4.19 11.16 -8.82
N LEU A 95 -3.83 9.87 -8.82
CA LEU A 95 -4.25 8.91 -9.85
C LEU A 95 -5.78 8.69 -9.84
N TRP A 96 -6.39 8.54 -8.66
CA TRP A 96 -7.81 8.19 -8.55
C TRP A 96 -8.76 9.39 -8.54
N PHE A 97 -8.32 10.52 -7.96
CA PHE A 97 -9.20 11.67 -7.72
C PHE A 97 -8.76 12.93 -8.47
N GLY A 98 -7.50 13.03 -8.88
CA GLY A 98 -6.89 14.23 -9.44
C GLY A 98 -6.07 15.03 -8.41
N ALA A 99 -5.50 16.15 -8.83
CA ALA A 99 -4.62 16.97 -7.99
C ALA A 99 -5.30 17.49 -6.71
N GLU A 100 -4.54 17.59 -5.63
CA GLU A 100 -5.04 17.97 -4.30
C GLU A 100 -5.48 19.45 -4.18
N ASP A 101 -5.09 20.30 -5.11
CA ASP A 101 -5.58 21.67 -5.23
C ASP A 101 -6.93 21.75 -5.97
N ASN A 102 -7.41 20.64 -6.52
CA ASN A 102 -8.66 20.57 -7.25
C ASN A 102 -9.83 20.18 -6.33
N ILE A 103 -10.71 21.12 -6.03
CA ILE A 103 -11.91 20.88 -5.21
C ILE A 103 -12.83 19.80 -5.79
N ALA A 104 -12.83 19.57 -7.11
CA ALA A 104 -13.59 18.50 -7.73
C ALA A 104 -13.08 17.11 -7.32
N ALA A 105 -11.76 16.94 -7.18
CA ALA A 105 -11.12 15.73 -6.68
C ALA A 105 -11.59 15.44 -5.24
N TRP A 106 -11.52 16.47 -4.39
CA TRP A 106 -11.99 16.39 -3.00
C TRP A 106 -13.49 16.12 -2.88
N HIS A 107 -14.32 16.71 -3.73
CA HIS A 107 -15.76 16.41 -3.75
C HIS A 107 -16.04 14.97 -4.17
N SER A 108 -15.26 14.40 -5.09
CA SER A 108 -15.36 12.98 -5.45
C SER A 108 -15.04 12.07 -4.26
N LEU A 109 -13.97 12.39 -3.51
CA LEU A 109 -13.68 11.71 -2.24
C LEU A 109 -14.83 11.87 -1.23
N CYS A 110 -15.26 13.11 -0.96
CA CYS A 110 -16.33 13.40 -0.01
C CYS A 110 -17.63 12.67 -0.37
N ARG A 111 -17.96 12.55 -1.66
CA ARG A 111 -19.12 11.76 -2.12
C ARG A 111 -18.94 10.27 -1.85
N ALA A 112 -17.76 9.71 -2.13
CA ALA A 112 -17.47 8.29 -1.87
C ALA A 112 -17.63 7.94 -0.39
N VAL A 113 -17.15 8.82 0.51
CA VAL A 113 -17.31 8.65 1.97
C VAL A 113 -18.61 9.26 2.52
N ARG A 114 -19.56 9.60 1.64
CA ARG A 114 -20.91 10.10 1.99
C ARG A 114 -20.95 11.34 2.90
N ILE A 115 -19.94 12.21 2.82
CA ILE A 115 -19.95 13.51 3.51
C ILE A 115 -21.01 14.42 2.85
N LYS A 116 -21.94 14.94 3.67
CA LYS A 116 -22.95 15.92 3.27
C LYS A 116 -23.12 17.01 4.35
N PRO A 117 -23.31 18.28 3.98
CA PRO A 117 -23.20 18.84 2.62
C PRO A 117 -21.73 18.84 2.13
N LEU A 118 -21.53 18.98 0.82
CA LEU A 118 -20.16 19.04 0.28
C LEU A 118 -19.47 20.33 0.75
N PRO A 119 -18.25 20.24 1.32
CA PRO A 119 -17.51 21.41 1.77
C PRO A 119 -17.14 22.36 0.61
N ARG A 120 -16.90 23.65 0.90
CA ARG A 120 -16.70 24.67 -0.15
C ARG A 120 -15.25 24.90 -0.55
N SER A 121 -14.30 24.26 0.14
CA SER A 121 -12.87 24.35 -0.16
C SER A 121 -12.13 23.05 0.14
N CYS A 122 -10.97 22.85 -0.49
CA CYS A 122 -10.10 21.70 -0.21
C CYS A 122 -9.70 21.62 1.27
N LEU A 123 -9.47 22.77 1.92
CA LEU A 123 -9.16 22.85 3.36
C LEU A 123 -10.30 22.32 4.23
N GLU A 124 -11.55 22.61 3.88
CA GLU A 124 -12.71 22.09 4.60
C GLU A 124 -12.94 20.60 4.31
N CYS A 125 -12.67 20.14 3.10
CA CYS A 125 -12.68 18.71 2.77
C CYS A 125 -11.65 17.93 3.59
N GLY A 126 -10.43 18.44 3.74
CA GLY A 126 -9.40 17.85 4.58
C GLY A 126 -9.82 17.75 6.06
N ARG A 127 -10.48 18.80 6.59
CA ARG A 127 -11.02 18.79 7.95
C ARG A 127 -12.16 17.77 8.11
N ALA A 128 -13.12 17.76 7.19
CA ALA A 128 -14.26 16.84 7.24
C ALA A 128 -13.82 15.35 7.22
N ARG A 129 -12.80 15.02 6.43
CA ARG A 129 -12.18 13.68 6.43
C ARG A 129 -11.64 13.28 7.81
N ASN A 130 -10.89 14.18 8.45
CA ASN A 130 -10.29 13.90 9.77
C ASN A 130 -11.36 13.76 10.86
N THR A 131 -12.48 14.47 10.77
CA THR A 131 -13.61 14.31 11.70
C THR A 131 -14.33 12.98 11.50
N TYR A 132 -14.52 12.53 10.25
CA TYR A 132 -15.19 11.27 9.96
C TYR A 132 -14.46 10.04 10.52
N LYS A 133 -13.12 10.12 10.64
CA LYS A 133 -12.28 9.08 11.28
C LYS A 133 -12.70 8.74 12.73
N TYR A 134 -13.41 9.63 13.42
CA TYR A 134 -13.85 9.46 14.81
C TYR A 134 -15.35 9.14 14.96
N CYS A 135 -16.10 9.01 13.87
CA CYS A 135 -17.56 8.86 13.92
C CYS A 135 -18.10 7.55 13.34
N TRP A 136 -17.25 6.58 12.99
CA TRP A 136 -17.71 5.24 12.63
C TRP A 136 -17.72 4.36 13.88
N PRO A 137 -18.88 3.82 14.32
CA PRO A 137 -18.89 2.73 15.29
C PRO A 137 -18.45 1.45 14.58
N ASP A 138 -17.67 0.62 15.28
CA ASP A 138 -17.18 -0.69 14.83
C ASP A 138 -18.25 -1.53 14.09
#